data_AF-A0AA38LCU1-F1
#
_entry.id   AF-A0AA38LCU1-F1
#
_cell.length_a   1.000
_cell.length_b   1.000
_cell.length_c   1.000
_cell.angle_alpha   90.00
_cell.angle_beta   90.00
_cell.angle_gamma   90.00
#
_symmetry.space_group_name_H-M   'P 1'
#
loop_
_entity.id
_entity.type
_entity.pdbx_description
1 polymer ?
#
loop_
_entity_poly.entity_id
_entity_poly.type
_entity_poly.pdbx_seq_one_letter_code
_entity_poly.pdbx_strand_id
1 'polypeptide(L)'
;MALKFLNKKGWHTGSLRNIENVWKAEQKHDAEQKKLEELRKQIQDEREQSEFRQLQEQAGLVPKQERLEFLYDSGLAVGKSSSDSFALGKPLEPQKTEADNELNKASF
;
A
#
# COMPACT_ATOMS: atom_id res chain seq x y z
N MET A 1 31.34 25.86 32.59
CA MET A 1 30.11 25.17 33.09
C MET A 1 28.84 26.05 33.02
N ALA A 2 28.77 27.10 32.20
CA ALA A 2 27.72 28.13 32.33
C ALA A 2 26.39 27.85 31.59
N LEU A 3 26.27 26.78 30.80
CA LEU A 3 25.09 26.52 29.95
C LEU A 3 24.36 25.21 30.25
N LYS A 4 24.79 24.45 31.26
CA LYS A 4 24.22 23.13 31.59
C LYS A 4 22.75 23.18 32.01
N PHE A 5 22.27 24.32 32.52
CA PHE A 5 20.88 24.49 32.93
C PHE A 5 19.90 24.46 31.76
N LEU A 6 20.36 24.76 30.53
CA LEU A 6 19.54 24.70 29.32
C LEU A 6 19.01 23.30 29.05
N ASN A 7 19.80 22.26 29.32
CA ASN A 7 19.35 20.86 29.17
C ASN A 7 18.22 20.45 30.13
N LYS A 8 17.98 21.23 31.20
CA LYS A 8 16.82 21.03 32.09
C LYS A 8 15.53 21.64 31.51
N LYS A 9 15.63 22.43 30.43
CA LYS A 9 14.47 23.02 29.75
C LYS A 9 13.92 22.04 28.73
N GLY A 10 12.60 21.80 28.76
CA GLY A 10 11.95 20.80 27.90
C GLY A 10 12.04 21.08 26.39
N TRP A 11 12.26 22.33 26.00
CA TRP A 11 12.38 22.74 24.60
C TRP A 11 13.83 22.75 24.08
N HIS A 12 14.83 22.54 24.93
CA HIS A 12 16.23 22.66 24.52
C HIS A 12 16.67 21.46 23.66
N THR A 13 17.28 21.73 22.51
CA THR A 13 17.66 20.70 21.52
C THR A 13 18.73 19.74 22.04
N GLY A 14 19.62 20.20 22.94
CA GLY A 14 20.64 19.37 23.58
C GLY A 14 20.13 18.47 24.72
N SER A 15 18.83 18.51 25.04
CA SER A 15 18.22 17.60 26.02
C SER A 15 18.16 16.18 25.47
N LEU A 16 18.59 15.18 26.26
CA LEU A 16 18.59 13.76 25.86
C LEU A 16 17.22 13.29 25.35
N ARG A 17 16.13 13.77 25.96
CA ARG A 17 14.76 13.44 25.55
C ARG A 17 14.43 13.96 24.15
N ASN A 18 14.91 15.15 23.82
CA ASN A 18 14.65 15.76 22.50
C ASN A 18 15.52 15.12 21.44
N ILE A 19 16.78 14.82 21.75
CA ILE A 19 17.68 14.06 20.88
C ILE A 19 17.06 12.69 20.58
N GLU A 20 16.54 11.98 21.58
CA GLU A 20 15.87 10.70 21.39
C GLU A 20 14.60 10.81 20.53
N ASN A 21 13.78 11.85 20.74
CA ASN A 21 12.58 12.08 19.95
C ASN A 21 12.92 12.37 18.47
N VAL A 22 13.93 13.20 18.23
CA VAL A 22 14.42 13.49 16.88
C VAL A 22 14.94 12.23 16.23
N TRP A 23 15.76 11.44 16.93
CA TRP A 23 16.29 10.18 16.41
C TRP A 23 15.18 9.17 16.06
N LYS A 24 14.13 9.07 16.88
CA LYS A 24 12.96 8.23 16.57
C LYS A 24 12.20 8.73 15.35
N ALA A 25 12.09 10.05 15.18
CA ALA A 25 11.45 10.64 14.01
C ALA A 25 12.27 10.41 12.74
N GLU A 26 13.59 10.57 12.81
CA GLU A 26 14.53 10.29 11.72
C GLU A 26 14.46 8.81 11.31
N GLN A 27 14.48 7.87 12.26
CA GLN A 27 14.34 6.45 11.94
C GLN A 27 13.01 6.10 11.26
N LYS A 28 11.89 6.70 11.71
CA LYS A 28 10.59 6.51 11.05
C LYS A 28 10.61 7.07 9.63
N HIS A 29 11.20 8.25 9.46
CA HIS A 29 11.34 8.88 8.16
C HIS A 29 12.18 8.02 7.20
N ASP A 30 13.32 7.51 7.66
CA ASP A 30 14.18 6.64 6.85
C ASP A 30 13.46 5.34 6.45
N ALA A 31 12.66 4.76 7.34
CA ALA A 31 11.85 3.59 7.03
C ALA A 31 10.76 3.89 5.98
N GLU A 32 10.13 5.07 6.07
CA GLU A 32 9.15 5.53 5.07
C GLU A 32 9.82 5.82 3.72
N GLN A 33 10.98 6.47 3.71
CA GLN A 33 11.73 6.75 2.48
C GLN A 33 12.14 5.46 1.77
N LYS A 34 12.65 4.46 2.49
CA LYS A 34 12.99 3.16 1.90
C LYS A 34 11.79 2.47 1.25
N LYS A 35 10.62 2.52 1.90
CA LYS A 35 9.37 1.98 1.32
C LYS A 35 8.96 2.74 0.06
N LEU A 36 9.10 4.06 0.06
CA LEU A 36 8.80 4.89 -1.11
C LEU A 36 9.78 4.61 -2.27
N GLU A 37 11.06 4.40 -1.97
CA GLU A 37 12.07 4.03 -2.96
C GLU A 37 11.78 2.66 -3.58
N GLU A 38 11.41 1.67 -2.76
CA GLU A 38 11.00 0.35 -3.24
C GLU A 38 9.78 0.44 -4.17
N LEU A 39 8.75 1.18 -3.78
CA LEU A 39 7.57 1.39 -4.63
C LEU A 39 7.90 2.14 -5.93
N ARG A 40 8.76 3.16 -5.86
CA ARG A 40 9.23 3.87 -7.06
C ARG A 40 9.96 2.93 -8.01
N LYS A 41 10.78 2.03 -7.48
CA LYS A 41 11.47 1.01 -8.27
C LYS A 41 10.47 0.06 -8.94
N GLN A 42 9.49 -0.44 -8.20
CA GLN A 42 8.45 -1.32 -8.76
C GLN A 42 7.71 -0.64 -9.93
N ILE A 43 7.30 0.62 -9.78
CA ILE A 43 6.64 1.39 -10.85
C ILE A 43 7.56 1.54 -12.08
N GLN A 44 8.85 1.75 -11.86
CA GLN A 44 9.81 1.90 -12.95
C GLN A 44 10.01 0.57 -13.68
N ASP A 45 10.19 -0.53 -12.95
CA ASP A 45 10.33 -1.87 -13.52
C ASP A 45 9.06 -2.26 -14.33
N GLU A 46 7.87 -1.94 -13.80
CA GLU A 46 6.59 -2.15 -14.51
C GLU A 46 6.49 -1.32 -15.80
N ARG A 47 6.92 -0.05 -15.76
CA ARG A 47 6.95 0.82 -16.94
C ARG A 47 7.86 0.27 -18.01
N GLU A 48 9.08 -0.10 -17.65
CA GLU A 48 10.07 -0.68 -18.57
C GLU A 48 9.55 -1.97 -19.22
N GLN A 49 8.93 -2.85 -18.43
CA GLN A 49 8.31 -4.07 -18.96
C GLN A 49 7.16 -3.76 -19.92
N SER A 50 6.33 -2.76 -19.60
CA SER A 50 5.21 -2.33 -20.46
C SER A 50 5.69 -1.71 -21.77
N GLU A 51 6.77 -0.93 -21.74
CA GLU A 51 7.39 -0.31 -22.91
C GLU A 51 8.03 -1.38 -23.79
N PHE A 52 8.75 -2.32 -23.20
CA PHE A 52 9.36 -3.44 -23.93
C PHE A 52 8.31 -4.30 -24.63
N ARG A 53 7.16 -4.54 -23.96
CA ARG A 53 6.02 -5.23 -24.57
C ARG A 53 5.44 -4.45 -25.74
N GLN A 54 5.20 -3.15 -25.56
CA GLN A 54 4.69 -2.29 -26.65
C GLN A 54 5.64 -2.28 -27.85
N LEU A 55 6.95 -2.27 -27.61
CA LEU A 55 7.95 -2.34 -28.68
C LEU A 55 7.90 -3.68 -29.43
N GLN A 56 7.74 -4.80 -28.74
CA GLN A 56 7.56 -6.12 -29.36
C GLN A 56 6.28 -6.21 -30.20
N GLU A 57 5.19 -5.63 -29.71
CA GLU A 57 3.92 -5.55 -30.44
C GLU A 57 4.06 -4.71 -31.71
N GLN A 58 4.74 -3.56 -31.63
CA GLN A 58 5.02 -2.70 -32.80
C GLN A 58 5.93 -3.38 -33.83
N ALA A 59 6.91 -4.16 -33.36
CA ALA A 59 7.77 -4.95 -34.23
C ALA A 59 7.05 -6.18 -34.83
N GLY A 60 5.81 -6.46 -34.41
CA GLY A 60 5.02 -7.59 -34.89
C GLY A 60 5.47 -8.96 -34.37
N LEU A 61 6.35 -9.00 -33.35
CA LEU A 61 6.84 -10.25 -32.76
C LEU A 61 5.79 -10.89 -31.84
N VAL A 62 4.97 -10.06 -31.17
CA VAL A 62 3.92 -10.49 -30.25
C VAL A 62 2.58 -9.92 -30.71
N PRO A 63 1.50 -10.73 -30.78
CA PRO A 63 0.19 -10.21 -31.11
C PRO A 63 -0.31 -9.27 -30.02
N LYS A 64 -0.93 -8.15 -30.42
CA LYS A 64 -1.52 -7.19 -29.50
C LYS A 64 -2.61 -7.84 -28.67
N GLN A 65 -2.50 -7.75 -27.34
CA GLN A 65 -3.49 -8.32 -26.44
C GLN A 65 -4.65 -7.34 -26.21
N GLU A 66 -5.78 -7.60 -26.86
CA GLU A 66 -6.99 -6.75 -26.75
C GLU A 66 -7.81 -7.00 -25.48
N ARG A 67 -7.69 -8.20 -24.88
CA ARG A 67 -8.39 -8.60 -23.66
C ARG A 67 -7.50 -8.50 -22.42
N LEU A 68 -8.05 -7.93 -21.34
CA LEU A 68 -7.40 -7.88 -20.03
C LEU A 68 -7.50 -9.24 -19.32
N GLU A 69 -6.74 -10.23 -19.79
CA GLU A 69 -6.76 -11.60 -19.26
C GLU A 69 -6.41 -11.67 -17.77
N PHE A 70 -5.58 -10.74 -17.25
CA PHE A 70 -5.25 -10.69 -15.82
C PHE A 70 -6.50 -10.51 -14.92
N LEU A 71 -7.55 -9.84 -15.41
CA LEU A 71 -8.81 -9.68 -14.68
C LEU A 71 -9.63 -10.97 -14.68
N TYR A 72 -9.45 -11.86 -15.66
CA TYR A 72 -10.16 -13.13 -15.75
C TYR A 72 -9.41 -14.27 -15.05
N ASP A 73 -8.09 -14.22 -15.04
CA ASP A 73 -7.21 -15.27 -14.50
C ASP A 73 -6.91 -15.08 -13.00
N SER A 74 -7.02 -13.85 -12.48
CA SER A 74 -6.71 -13.55 -11.07
C SER A 74 -7.65 -14.18 -10.04
N GLY A 75 -8.71 -14.90 -10.45
CA GLY A 75 -9.67 -15.57 -9.55
C GLY A 75 -10.47 -14.62 -8.63
N LEU A 76 -10.07 -13.34 -8.57
CA LEU A 76 -10.76 -12.22 -7.96
C LEU A 76 -12.00 -11.96 -8.80
N ALA A 77 -13.10 -12.55 -8.37
CA ALA A 77 -14.43 -12.35 -8.93
C ALA A 77 -14.91 -10.90 -8.74
N VAL A 78 -14.27 -9.91 -9.37
CA VAL A 78 -14.70 -8.49 -9.44
C VAL A 78 -15.92 -8.33 -10.39
N GLY A 79 -16.71 -9.38 -10.57
CA GLY A 79 -17.87 -9.39 -11.47
C GLY A 79 -18.59 -10.73 -11.59
N LYS A 80 -18.11 -11.80 -10.94
CA LYS A 80 -18.79 -13.11 -10.91
C LYS A 80 -19.73 -13.29 -9.71
N SER A 81 -19.82 -12.32 -8.79
CA SER A 81 -20.96 -12.24 -7.88
C SER A 81 -22.11 -11.48 -8.56
N SER A 82 -22.78 -12.19 -9.48
CA SER A 82 -24.17 -11.93 -9.85
C SER A 82 -24.44 -10.57 -10.50
N SER A 83 -24.07 -10.43 -11.78
CA SER A 83 -24.59 -9.37 -12.66
C SER A 83 -26.13 -9.30 -12.62
N ASP A 84 -26.78 -10.45 -12.42
CA ASP A 84 -28.24 -10.57 -12.36
C ASP A 84 -28.83 -9.98 -11.07
N SER A 85 -28.11 -9.99 -9.94
CA SER A 85 -28.65 -9.43 -8.67
C SER A 85 -28.62 -7.91 -8.63
N PHE A 86 -27.68 -7.27 -9.34
CA PHE A 86 -27.61 -5.81 -9.42
C PHE A 86 -28.71 -5.23 -10.31
N ALA A 87 -29.12 -5.93 -11.38
CA ALA A 87 -30.30 -5.57 -12.17
C ALA A 87 -31.62 -5.73 -11.40
N LEU A 88 -31.64 -6.59 -10.37
CA LEU A 88 -32.81 -6.93 -9.56
C LEU A 88 -32.95 -6.11 -8.26
N GLY A 89 -32.12 -5.08 -8.04
CA GLY A 89 -32.28 -4.12 -6.94
C GLY A 89 -32.21 -4.74 -5.54
N LYS A 90 -31.55 -5.89 -5.38
CA LYS A 90 -31.35 -6.47 -4.04
C LYS A 90 -30.40 -5.58 -3.24
N PRO A 91 -30.75 -5.17 -2.01
CA PRO A 91 -29.87 -4.38 -1.18
C PRO A 91 -28.59 -5.16 -0.87
N LEU A 92 -27.45 -4.47 -0.97
CA LEU A 92 -26.15 -5.01 -0.62
C LEU A 92 -26.12 -5.29 0.88
N GLU A 93 -26.22 -6.56 1.26
CA GLU A 93 -25.86 -7.01 2.60
C GLU A 93 -24.34 -6.78 2.78
N PRO A 94 -23.91 -6.08 3.85
CA PRO A 94 -22.50 -5.93 4.13
C PRO A 94 -21.88 -7.31 4.38
N GLN A 95 -20.87 -7.65 3.58
CA GLN A 95 -20.05 -8.83 3.79
C GLN A 95 -19.41 -8.72 5.18
N LYS A 96 -19.80 -9.59 6.12
CA LYS A 96 -19.16 -9.68 7.44
C LYS A 96 -17.70 -10.03 7.23
N THR A 97 -16.82 -9.10 7.57
CA THR A 97 -15.38 -9.34 7.53
C THR A 97 -14.98 -10.29 8.65
N GLU A 98 -13.95 -11.10 8.44
CA GLU A 98 -13.50 -12.13 9.39
C GLU A 98 -13.23 -11.57 10.81
N ALA A 99 -12.91 -10.28 10.92
CA ALA A 99 -12.77 -9.54 12.18
C ALA A 99 -14.04 -9.56 13.06
N ASP A 100 -15.23 -9.56 12.45
CA ASP A 100 -16.52 -9.56 13.19
C ASP A 100 -16.83 -10.94 13.81
N ASN A 101 -16.19 -11.98 13.31
CA ASN A 101 -16.40 -13.36 13.76
C ASN A 101 -15.54 -13.69 15.00
N GLU A 102 -14.39 -13.04 15.16
CA GLU A 102 -13.50 -13.23 16.31
C GLU A 102 -14.02 -12.56 17.58
N LEU A 103 -14.68 -11.40 17.47
CA LEU A 103 -15.31 -10.71 18.60
C LEU A 103 -16.47 -11.49 19.23
N ASN A 104 -17.18 -12.30 18.42
CA ASN A 104 -18.28 -13.12 18.91
C ASN A 104 -17.82 -14.42 19.60
N LYS A 105 -16.60 -14.91 19.29
CA LYS A 105 -16.01 -16.07 19.99
C LYS A 105 -15.49 -15.71 21.38
N ALA A 106 -15.10 -14.45 21.62
CA ALA A 106 -14.61 -13.99 22.90
C ALA A 106 -15.71 -13.70 23.94
N SER A 107 -16.98 -13.86 23.55
CA SER A 107 -18.15 -13.53 24.37
C SER A 107 -18.93 -14.76 24.88
N PHE A 108 -18.31 -15.96 24.91
CA PHE A 108 -18.88 -17.16 25.51
C PHE A 108 -17.90 -17.85 26.46
#